data_AF-A0A9E0R0Z5-F1
#
_entry.id   AF-A0A9E0R0Z5-F1
#
_cell.length_a   1.000
_cell.length_b   1.000
_cell.length_c   1.000
_cell.angle_alpha   90.00
_cell.angle_beta   90.00
_cell.angle_gamma   90.00
#
_symmetry.space_group_name_H-M   'P 1'
#
loop_
_entity.id
_entity.type
_entity.pdbx_description
1 polymer ?
#
loop_
_entity_poly.entity_id
_entity_poly.type
_entity_poly.pdbx_seq_one_letter_code
_entity_poly.pdbx_strand_id
1 'polypeptide(L)'
;MYPQLQRFLLFVALLMFGFGALIQIANQKNSSGVPITYKALSSPVDIVELSNPVLPVAYTSVVSLKGLPTAEKKQRFIAMLLPAILISKATLKEQRNRLNKILSKPNISATEQIWLNQLVTLYRVDAVTELSRRMIDLPNSLILAQAAIETGWGSSRFFRQAMNVFGVWSFDPTEKRIMASQRRD
;
A
#
# COMPACT_ATOMS: atom_id res chain seq x y z
N MET A 1 -12.68 5.95 18.08
CA MET A 1 -11.69 5.35 17.15
C MET A 1 -10.53 6.32 17.04
N TYR A 2 -9.30 5.91 17.42
CA TYR A 2 -8.18 6.82 17.69
C TYR A 2 -7.81 7.67 16.46
N PRO A 3 -7.91 9.01 16.52
CA PRO A 3 -7.64 9.89 15.37
C PRO A 3 -6.18 9.82 14.89
N GLN A 4 -5.23 9.45 15.75
CA GLN A 4 -3.85 9.21 15.35
C GLN A 4 -3.67 7.92 14.55
N LEU A 5 -4.40 6.85 14.89
CA LEU A 5 -4.38 5.60 14.15
C LEU A 5 -5.01 5.79 12.76
N GLN A 6 -6.12 6.52 12.68
CA GLN A 6 -6.78 6.81 11.40
C GLN A 6 -5.92 7.71 10.48
N ARG A 7 -5.25 8.73 11.03
CA ARG A 7 -4.30 9.58 10.28
C ARG A 7 -3.06 8.80 9.82
N PHE A 8 -2.60 7.84 10.61
CA PHE A 8 -1.49 6.95 10.26
C PHE A 8 -1.88 5.90 9.21
N LEU A 9 -3.10 5.39 9.27
CA LEU A 9 -3.65 4.47 8.27
C LEU A 9 -3.92 5.15 6.93
N LEU A 10 -4.35 6.41 6.94
CA LEU A 10 -4.40 7.26 5.75
C LEU A 10 -3.01 7.46 5.14
N PHE A 11 -1.96 7.49 5.97
CA PHE A 11 -0.58 7.62 5.53
C PHE A 11 -0.01 6.31 4.94
N VAL A 12 -0.30 5.14 5.54
CA VAL A 12 -0.02 3.81 4.95
C VAL A 12 -0.77 3.65 3.62
N ALA A 13 -2.01 4.11 3.56
CA ALA A 13 -2.78 4.12 2.33
C ALA A 13 -2.22 5.10 1.28
N LEU A 14 -1.63 6.24 1.66
CA LEU A 14 -0.98 7.17 0.73
C LEU A 14 0.32 6.59 0.14
N LEU A 15 1.07 5.81 0.93
CA LEU A 15 2.19 5.00 0.47
C LEU A 15 1.76 3.86 -0.47
N MET A 16 0.54 3.35 -0.32
CA MET A 16 -0.03 2.30 -1.17
C MET A 16 -0.84 2.84 -2.38
N PHE A 17 -1.30 4.10 -2.36
CA PHE A 17 -2.27 4.67 -3.33
C PHE A 17 -1.96 6.10 -3.81
N GLY A 18 -0.75 6.62 -3.60
CA GLY A 18 -0.24 7.69 -4.44
C GLY A 18 -0.11 7.14 -5.87
N PHE A 19 -1.03 7.47 -6.77
CA PHE A 19 -1.05 6.98 -8.15
C PHE A 19 0.22 7.40 -8.94
N GLY A 20 0.96 8.40 -8.44
CA GLY A 20 2.32 8.71 -8.87
C GLY A 20 3.36 7.64 -8.51
N ALA A 21 3.18 6.89 -7.42
CA ALA A 21 4.08 5.82 -7.02
C ALA A 21 3.97 4.57 -7.91
N LEU A 22 2.80 4.27 -8.52
CA LEU A 22 2.68 3.17 -9.49
C LEU A 22 3.36 3.48 -10.83
N ILE A 23 3.34 4.75 -11.28
CA ILE A 23 4.12 5.19 -12.44
C ILE A 23 5.61 5.40 -12.08
N GLN A 24 5.92 5.73 -10.82
CA GLN A 24 7.30 5.83 -10.34
C GLN A 24 7.92 4.46 -10.01
N ILE A 25 7.11 3.42 -9.77
CA ILE A 25 7.53 2.00 -9.74
C ILE A 25 7.86 1.52 -11.17
N ALA A 26 7.14 1.99 -12.19
CA ALA A 26 7.53 1.72 -13.58
C ALA A 26 8.84 2.43 -13.98
N ASN A 27 9.14 3.59 -13.39
CA ASN A 27 10.40 4.32 -13.59
C ASN A 27 11.53 3.96 -12.61
N GLN A 28 11.24 3.21 -11.54
CA GLN A 28 12.25 2.53 -10.72
C GLN A 28 12.37 1.07 -11.18
N LYS A 29 12.96 0.87 -12.36
CA LYS A 29 13.50 -0.44 -12.71
C LYS A 29 14.48 -0.87 -11.59
N ASN A 30 14.08 -1.89 -10.83
CA ASN A 30 14.89 -2.69 -9.92
C ASN A 30 15.52 -2.01 -8.68
N SER A 31 14.70 -1.42 -7.80
CA SER A 31 15.21 -1.00 -6.47
C SER A 31 15.29 -2.15 -5.45
N SER A 32 14.47 -3.20 -5.59
CA SER A 32 14.27 -4.20 -4.53
C SER A 32 14.79 -5.62 -4.79
N GLY A 33 15.38 -5.89 -5.97
CA GLY A 33 15.93 -7.20 -6.34
C GLY A 33 14.91 -8.36 -6.43
N VAL A 34 13.67 -8.17 -5.98
CA VAL A 34 12.58 -9.14 -6.09
C VAL A 34 11.90 -8.96 -7.46
N PRO A 35 11.86 -9.98 -8.33
CA PRO A 35 11.15 -9.91 -9.60
C PRO A 35 9.64 -9.89 -9.35
N ILE A 36 9.04 -8.70 -9.43
CA ILE A 36 7.59 -8.53 -9.25
C ILE A 36 6.87 -8.95 -10.54
N THR A 37 5.90 -9.85 -10.42
CA THR A 37 5.03 -10.24 -11.53
C THR A 37 3.77 -9.39 -11.53
N TYR A 38 3.54 -8.63 -12.60
CA TYR A 38 2.33 -7.85 -12.76
C TYR A 38 1.22 -8.69 -13.39
N LYS A 39 0.03 -8.69 -12.80
CA LYS A 39 -1.09 -9.51 -13.28
C LYS A 39 -2.42 -8.74 -13.21
N ALA A 40 -3.14 -8.67 -14.32
CA ALA A 40 -4.53 -8.23 -14.30
C ALA A 40 -5.44 -9.37 -13.85
N LEU A 41 -6.50 -9.02 -13.12
CA LEU A 41 -7.56 -9.94 -12.70
C LEU A 41 -8.82 -9.68 -13.54
N SER A 42 -9.36 -10.74 -14.13
CA SER A 42 -10.67 -10.74 -14.82
C SER A 42 -11.73 -11.46 -14.00
N SER A 43 -11.31 -12.43 -13.18
CA SER A 43 -12.17 -13.25 -12.33
C SER A 43 -11.46 -13.67 -11.03
N PRO A 44 -12.19 -14.16 -10.00
CA PRO A 44 -11.56 -14.63 -8.77
C PRO A 44 -10.59 -15.81 -8.93
N VAL A 45 -10.75 -16.62 -9.98
CA VAL A 45 -9.84 -17.76 -10.24
C VAL A 45 -8.46 -17.30 -10.73
N ASP A 46 -8.34 -16.05 -11.23
CA ASP A 46 -7.06 -15.48 -11.64
C ASP A 46 -6.16 -15.14 -10.44
N ILE A 47 -6.73 -15.09 -9.23
CA ILE A 47 -6.00 -14.88 -7.98
C ILE A 47 -5.12 -16.10 -7.72
N VAL A 48 -3.82 -15.86 -7.63
CA VAL A 48 -2.80 -16.88 -7.41
C VAL A 48 -2.94 -17.37 -5.98
N GLU A 49 -2.94 -18.69 -5.79
CA GLU A 49 -3.01 -19.27 -4.46
C GLU A 49 -1.76 -18.94 -3.65
N LEU A 50 -1.92 -18.86 -2.33
CA LEU A 50 -0.80 -18.58 -1.44
C LEU A 50 0.15 -19.78 -1.37
N SER A 51 1.43 -19.51 -1.60
CA SER A 51 2.54 -20.45 -1.41
C SER A 51 3.42 -20.01 -0.23
N ASN A 52 4.34 -20.87 0.19
CA ASN A 52 5.40 -20.51 1.12
C ASN A 52 6.77 -20.76 0.46
N PRO A 53 7.55 -19.71 0.10
CA PRO A 53 7.25 -18.28 0.31
C PRO A 53 6.12 -17.78 -0.60
N VAL A 54 5.49 -16.66 -0.22
CA VAL A 54 4.45 -15.99 -1.01
C VAL A 54 5.07 -15.38 -2.27
N LEU A 55 4.47 -15.63 -3.43
CA LEU A 55 4.93 -15.06 -4.70
C LEU A 55 4.71 -13.53 -4.75
N PRO A 56 5.67 -12.74 -5.25
CA PRO A 56 5.59 -11.29 -5.36
C PRO A 56 4.74 -10.85 -6.56
N VAL A 57 3.43 -11.11 -6.50
CA VAL A 57 2.48 -10.71 -7.54
C VAL A 57 1.89 -9.33 -7.23
N ALA A 58 1.97 -8.40 -8.17
CA ALA A 58 1.32 -7.10 -8.11
C ALA A 58 0.08 -7.09 -9.03
N TYR A 59 -1.11 -7.12 -8.43
CA TYR A 59 -2.35 -7.06 -9.18
C TYR A 59 -2.65 -5.66 -9.70
N THR A 60 -2.90 -5.53 -11.00
CA THR A 60 -3.16 -4.23 -11.67
C THR A 60 -4.65 -3.89 -11.76
N SER A 61 -5.52 -4.84 -11.39
CA SER A 61 -6.96 -4.66 -11.24
C SER A 61 -7.47 -5.50 -10.06
N VAL A 62 -8.72 -5.28 -9.64
CA VAL A 62 -9.38 -6.10 -8.61
C VAL A 62 -10.69 -6.68 -9.13
N VAL A 63 -11.10 -7.81 -8.55
CA VAL A 63 -12.35 -8.52 -8.89
C VAL A 63 -13.25 -8.62 -7.68
N SER A 64 -14.57 -8.67 -7.93
CA SER A 64 -15.56 -8.85 -6.88
C SER A 64 -15.47 -10.26 -6.29
N LEU A 65 -15.40 -10.36 -4.97
CA LEU A 65 -15.48 -11.66 -4.28
C LEU A 65 -16.88 -11.97 -3.74
N LYS A 66 -17.87 -11.09 -4.00
CA LYS A 66 -19.21 -11.17 -3.39
C LYS A 66 -19.89 -12.54 -3.57
N GLY A 67 -19.77 -13.14 -4.76
CA GLY A 67 -20.43 -14.39 -5.14
C GLY A 67 -19.79 -15.67 -4.61
N LEU A 68 -18.62 -15.59 -3.95
CA LEU A 68 -17.94 -16.77 -3.43
C LEU A 68 -18.49 -17.21 -2.06
N PRO A 69 -18.43 -18.52 -1.72
CA PRO A 69 -18.66 -19.01 -0.37
C PRO A 69 -17.79 -18.29 0.66
N THR A 70 -18.27 -18.13 1.89
CA THR A 70 -17.59 -17.33 2.93
C THR A 70 -16.14 -17.75 3.19
N ALA A 71 -15.87 -19.06 3.22
CA ALA A 71 -14.51 -19.58 3.43
C ALA A 71 -13.57 -19.22 2.26
N GLU A 72 -14.00 -19.51 1.03
CA GLU A 72 -13.24 -19.22 -0.18
C GLU A 72 -13.03 -17.71 -0.38
N LYS A 73 -14.06 -16.90 -0.11
CA LYS A 73 -13.99 -15.44 -0.15
C LYS A 73 -12.87 -14.88 0.73
N LYS A 74 -12.77 -15.36 1.97
CA LYS A 74 -11.72 -14.94 2.91
C LYS A 74 -10.34 -15.37 2.42
N GLN A 75 -10.21 -16.60 1.92
CA GLN A 75 -8.95 -17.12 1.38
C GLN A 75 -8.49 -16.32 0.15
N ARG A 76 -9.37 -16.13 -0.84
CA ARG A 76 -9.10 -15.34 -2.05
C ARG A 76 -8.78 -13.89 -1.73
N PHE A 77 -9.45 -13.31 -0.74
CA PHE A 77 -9.16 -11.96 -0.26
C PHE A 77 -7.74 -11.82 0.28
N ILE A 78 -7.31 -12.73 1.16
CA ILE A 78 -5.95 -12.74 1.69
C ILE A 78 -4.94 -13.00 0.57
N ALA A 79 -5.21 -13.96 -0.32
CA ALA A 79 -4.35 -14.29 -1.44
C ALA A 79 -4.12 -13.12 -2.40
N MET A 80 -5.16 -12.31 -2.60
CA MET A 80 -5.08 -11.10 -3.43
C MET A 80 -4.27 -9.98 -2.78
N LEU A 81 -4.36 -9.79 -1.45
CA LEU A 81 -3.74 -8.64 -0.78
C LEU A 81 -2.35 -8.90 -0.19
N LEU A 82 -2.11 -10.10 0.32
CA LEU A 82 -0.86 -10.41 1.02
C LEU A 82 0.40 -10.17 0.17
N PRO A 83 0.45 -10.52 -1.13
CA PRO A 83 1.60 -10.20 -1.98
C PRO A 83 1.94 -8.70 -2.00
N ALA A 84 0.94 -7.83 -2.20
CA ALA A 84 1.14 -6.38 -2.23
C ALA A 84 1.62 -5.83 -0.87
N ILE A 85 1.10 -6.37 0.23
CA ILE A 85 1.56 -6.02 1.58
C ILE A 85 3.04 -6.38 1.76
N LEU A 86 3.44 -7.59 1.36
CA LEU A 86 4.83 -8.05 1.50
C LEU A 86 5.79 -7.24 0.62
N ILE A 87 5.39 -6.91 -0.61
CA ILE A 87 6.16 -6.03 -1.51
C ILE A 87 6.35 -4.65 -0.85
N SER A 88 5.28 -4.05 -0.34
CA SER A 88 5.34 -2.74 0.33
C SER A 88 6.27 -2.76 1.55
N LYS A 89 6.20 -3.82 2.37
CA LYS A 89 7.08 -4.00 3.53
C LYS A 89 8.55 -4.18 3.14
N ALA A 90 8.83 -4.92 2.07
CA ALA A 90 10.19 -5.05 1.53
C ALA A 90 10.75 -3.68 1.10
N THR A 91 9.96 -2.90 0.36
CA THR A 91 10.31 -1.53 -0.04
C THR A 91 10.53 -0.62 1.17
N LEU A 92 9.65 -0.68 2.18
CA LEU A 92 9.81 0.10 3.41
C LEU A 92 11.11 -0.26 4.14
N LYS A 93 11.44 -1.54 4.24
CA LYS A 93 12.68 -2.03 4.84
C LYS A 93 13.90 -1.49 4.10
N GLU A 94 13.88 -1.49 2.78
CA GLU A 94 14.96 -0.90 1.95
C GLU A 94 15.10 0.60 2.16
N GLN A 95 13.98 1.33 2.19
CA GLN A 95 13.99 2.76 2.48
C GLN A 95 14.57 3.05 3.87
N ARG A 96 14.19 2.28 4.90
CA ARG A 96 14.76 2.40 6.26
C ARG A 96 16.25 2.11 6.27
N ASN A 97 16.69 1.06 5.56
CA ASN A 97 18.11 0.73 5.44
C ASN A 97 18.89 1.85 4.75
N ARG A 98 18.34 2.43 3.67
CA ARG A 98 18.93 3.58 2.98
C ARG A 98 18.99 4.81 3.89
N LEU A 99 17.91 5.11 4.62
CA LEU A 99 17.88 6.21 5.58
C LEU A 99 18.99 6.05 6.62
N ASN A 100 19.09 4.88 7.26
CA ASN A 100 20.13 4.61 8.26
C ASN A 100 21.55 4.78 7.68
N LYS A 101 21.78 4.29 6.45
CA LYS A 101 23.07 4.45 5.75
C LYS A 101 23.40 5.91 5.47
N ILE A 102 22.42 6.74 5.12
CA ILE A 102 22.63 8.17 4.88
C ILE A 102 22.93 8.88 6.20
N LEU A 103 22.17 8.58 7.25
CA LEU A 103 22.33 9.19 8.58
C LEU A 103 23.65 8.83 9.27
N SER A 104 24.27 7.71 8.90
CA SER A 104 25.59 7.32 9.42
C SER A 104 26.77 7.98 8.68
N LYS A 105 26.52 8.73 7.59
CA LYS A 105 27.59 9.39 6.83
C LYS A 105 27.97 10.72 7.47
N PRO A 106 29.26 11.11 7.41
CA PRO A 106 29.69 12.43 7.86
C PRO A 106 29.19 13.55 6.94
N ASN A 107 29.02 13.26 5.65
CA ASN A 107 28.55 14.21 4.64
C ASN A 107 27.42 13.58 3.82
N ILE A 108 26.35 14.34 3.60
CA ILE A 108 25.17 13.95 2.82
C ILE A 108 25.29 14.58 1.43
N SER A 109 25.12 13.79 0.37
CA SER A 109 25.17 14.32 -1.00
C SER A 109 23.91 15.12 -1.34
N ALA A 110 23.97 15.96 -2.38
CA ALA A 110 22.80 16.71 -2.84
C ALA A 110 21.63 15.79 -3.25
N THR A 111 21.92 14.65 -3.88
CA THR A 111 20.88 13.67 -4.28
C THR A 111 20.27 12.96 -3.08
N GLU A 112 21.06 12.69 -2.03
CA GLU A 112 20.55 12.16 -0.77
C GLU A 112 19.69 13.18 -0.04
N GLN A 113 20.09 14.45 -0.03
CA GLN A 113 19.31 15.52 0.58
C GLN A 113 17.94 15.70 -0.11
N ILE A 114 17.90 15.65 -1.44
CA ILE A 114 16.63 15.70 -2.20
C ILE A 114 15.73 14.52 -1.80
N TRP A 115 16.29 13.31 -1.72
CA TRP A 115 15.53 12.13 -1.31
C TRP A 115 15.01 12.22 0.13
N LEU A 116 15.81 12.74 1.06
CA LEU A 116 15.38 12.99 2.45
C LEU A 116 14.25 14.02 2.51
N ASN A 117 14.36 15.13 1.77
CA ASN A 117 13.31 16.15 1.73
C ASN A 117 11.99 15.59 1.17
N GLN A 118 12.06 14.72 0.17
CA GLN A 118 10.86 14.01 -0.33
C GLN A 118 10.21 13.15 0.77
N LEU A 119 11.02 12.43 1.56
CA LEU A 119 10.49 11.65 2.69
C LEU A 119 9.90 12.54 3.78
N VAL A 120 10.54 13.66 4.13
CA VAL A 120 10.04 14.62 5.12
C VAL A 120 8.65 15.11 4.73
N THR A 121 8.48 15.53 3.47
CA THR A 121 7.19 15.95 2.92
C THR A 121 6.18 14.81 2.91
N LEU A 122 6.58 13.62 2.43
CA LEU A 122 5.70 12.46 2.33
C LEU A 122 5.15 12.08 3.70
N TYR A 123 6.03 11.91 4.69
CA TYR A 123 5.72 11.50 6.06
C TYR A 123 5.18 12.64 6.93
N ARG A 124 5.09 13.87 6.38
CA ARG A 124 4.60 15.08 7.05
C ARG A 124 5.27 15.29 8.41
N VAL A 125 6.59 15.27 8.40
CA VAL A 125 7.43 15.59 9.55
C VAL A 125 8.19 16.88 9.30
N ASP A 126 8.66 17.53 10.35
CA ASP A 126 9.42 18.78 10.23
C ASP A 126 10.92 18.52 10.08
N ALA A 127 11.39 17.35 10.52
CA ALA A 127 12.81 16.99 10.51
C ALA A 127 13.06 15.53 10.08
N VAL A 128 14.21 15.32 9.45
CA VAL A 128 14.70 13.98 9.02
C VAL A 128 14.82 13.01 10.21
N THR A 129 15.18 13.51 11.39
CA THR A 129 15.33 12.73 12.62
C THR A 129 14.03 12.04 13.06
N GLU A 130 12.87 12.54 12.62
CA GLU A 130 11.57 11.94 12.93
C GLU A 130 11.17 10.80 11.98
N LEU A 131 11.82 10.68 10.83
CA LEU A 131 11.45 9.68 9.80
C LEU A 131 11.51 8.25 10.35
N SER A 132 12.54 7.91 11.10
CA SER A 132 12.73 6.56 11.67
C SER A 132 11.56 6.13 12.56
N ARG A 133 10.93 7.08 13.26
CA ARG A 133 9.76 6.85 14.11
C ARG A 133 8.46 6.72 13.31
N ARG A 134 8.36 7.38 12.16
CA ARG A 134 7.16 7.37 11.30
C ARG A 134 7.13 6.23 10.29
N MET A 135 8.28 5.69 9.90
CA MET A 135 8.42 4.57 8.95
C MET A 135 8.08 3.21 9.58
N ILE A 136 6.92 3.07 10.22
CA ILE A 136 6.58 1.88 11.03
C ILE A 136 6.20 0.71 10.13
N ASP A 137 6.74 -0.47 10.44
CA ASP A 137 6.31 -1.73 9.84
C ASP A 137 5.17 -2.37 10.65
N LEU A 138 3.97 -2.47 10.07
CA LEU A 138 2.79 -3.03 10.75
C LEU A 138 2.67 -4.54 10.55
N PRO A 139 2.08 -5.28 11.52
CA PRO A 139 1.78 -6.71 11.34
C PRO A 139 0.87 -6.96 10.14
N ASN A 140 1.17 -7.97 9.32
CA ASN A 140 0.37 -8.31 8.14
C ASN A 140 -1.09 -8.60 8.51
N SER A 141 -1.32 -9.28 9.63
CA SER A 141 -2.65 -9.59 10.14
C SER A 141 -3.46 -8.33 10.44
N LEU A 142 -2.84 -7.28 10.97
CA LEU A 142 -3.52 -6.02 11.26
C LEU A 142 -3.94 -5.30 9.98
N ILE A 143 -3.05 -5.22 9.00
CA ILE A 143 -3.33 -4.61 7.69
C ILE A 143 -4.47 -5.36 6.99
N LEU A 144 -4.40 -6.70 6.98
CA LEU A 144 -5.43 -7.56 6.38
C LEU A 144 -6.77 -7.46 7.09
N ALA A 145 -6.78 -7.44 8.43
CA ALA A 145 -8.00 -7.32 9.22
C ALA A 145 -8.71 -6.00 8.91
N GLN A 146 -7.96 -4.91 8.86
CA GLN A 146 -8.53 -3.62 8.53
C GLN A 146 -9.03 -3.56 7.08
N ALA A 147 -8.24 -4.05 6.12
CA ALA A 147 -8.67 -4.14 4.73
C ALA A 147 -9.96 -4.96 4.58
N ALA A 148 -10.08 -6.06 5.33
CA ALA A 148 -11.27 -6.90 5.33
C ALA A 148 -12.51 -6.15 5.84
N ILE A 149 -12.35 -5.37 6.92
CA ILE A 149 -13.43 -4.54 7.49
C ILE A 149 -13.86 -3.45 6.50
N GLU A 150 -12.91 -2.69 5.94
CA GLU A 150 -13.20 -1.56 5.05
C GLU A 150 -13.80 -1.99 3.70
N THR A 151 -13.43 -3.17 3.21
CA THR A 151 -13.87 -3.66 1.90
C THR A 151 -15.01 -4.68 1.97
N GLY A 152 -15.38 -5.14 3.16
CA GLY A 152 -16.28 -6.29 3.33
C GLY A 152 -15.73 -7.54 2.67
N TRP A 153 -14.46 -7.87 2.93
CA TRP A 153 -13.72 -8.97 2.29
C TRP A 153 -13.72 -8.89 0.76
N GLY A 154 -13.50 -7.70 0.19
CA GLY A 154 -13.46 -7.49 -1.27
C GLY A 154 -14.83 -7.46 -1.96
N SER A 155 -15.93 -7.30 -1.20
CA SER A 155 -17.29 -7.24 -1.75
C SER A 155 -17.78 -5.81 -2.02
N SER A 156 -17.09 -4.79 -1.47
CA SER A 156 -17.49 -3.38 -1.56
C SER A 156 -17.42 -2.84 -3.00
N ARG A 157 -18.39 -1.99 -3.36
CA ARG A 157 -18.39 -1.25 -4.65
C ARG A 157 -17.17 -0.34 -4.80
N PHE A 158 -16.71 0.28 -3.71
CA PHE A 158 -15.58 1.20 -3.71
C PHE A 158 -14.25 0.47 -3.91
N PHE A 159 -14.14 -0.75 -3.36
CA PHE A 159 -13.01 -1.63 -3.64
C PHE A 159 -12.94 -1.94 -5.14
N ARG A 160 -14.06 -2.35 -5.75
CA ARG A 160 -14.11 -2.72 -7.19
C ARG A 160 -13.76 -1.59 -8.14
N GLN A 161 -14.33 -0.42 -7.91
CA GLN A 161 -14.28 0.65 -8.90
C GLN A 161 -13.06 1.58 -8.74
N ALA A 162 -12.43 1.60 -7.56
CA ALA A 162 -11.28 2.49 -7.27
C ALA A 162 -10.04 1.75 -6.74
N MET A 163 -10.04 0.41 -6.76
CA MET A 163 -9.02 -0.43 -6.07
C MET A 163 -8.80 -0.02 -4.61
N ASN A 164 -9.79 0.59 -3.96
CA ASN A 164 -9.61 1.28 -2.68
C ASN A 164 -9.71 0.28 -1.51
N VAL A 165 -8.58 -0.29 -1.12
CA VAL A 165 -8.48 -1.34 -0.10
C VAL A 165 -8.71 -0.81 1.32
N PHE A 166 -8.53 0.49 1.55
CA PHE A 166 -8.59 1.10 2.89
C PHE A 166 -9.65 2.21 3.01
N GLY A 167 -10.57 2.31 2.06
CA GLY A 167 -11.69 3.26 2.14
C GLY A 167 -11.26 4.72 2.21
N VAL A 168 -10.12 5.10 1.62
CA VAL A 168 -9.57 6.47 1.67
C VAL A 168 -10.29 7.38 0.67
N TRP A 169 -10.66 8.56 1.13
CA TRP A 169 -11.37 9.57 0.36
C TRP A 169 -10.36 10.53 -0.25
N SER A 170 -10.64 11.02 -1.45
CA SER A 170 -9.89 12.15 -2.02
C SER A 170 -10.83 13.28 -2.36
N PHE A 171 -10.28 14.49 -2.26
CA PHE A 171 -10.93 15.73 -2.65
C PHE A 171 -10.41 16.24 -4.00
N ASP A 172 -9.51 15.50 -4.66
CA ASP A 172 -8.97 15.85 -5.98
C ASP A 172 -9.82 15.22 -7.09
N PRO A 173 -10.50 16.03 -7.93
CA PRO A 173 -11.35 15.54 -9.02
C PRO A 173 -10.56 14.93 -10.19
N THR A 174 -9.23 15.05 -10.21
CA THR A 174 -8.37 14.49 -11.26
C THR A 174 -7.89 13.07 -10.95
N GLU A 175 -8.10 12.58 -9.72
CA GLU A 175 -7.75 11.21 -9.34
C GLU A 175 -8.88 10.22 -9.71
N LYS A 176 -8.51 9.00 -10.14
CA LYS A 176 -9.44 7.86 -10.37
C LYS A 176 -10.02 7.29 -9.05
N ARG A 177 -10.34 8.14 -8.07
CA ARG A 177 -11.00 7.76 -6.81
C ARG A 177 -12.46 8.20 -6.88
N ILE A 178 -13.35 7.38 -6.33
CA ILE A 178 -14.80 7.64 -6.39
C ILE A 178 -15.21 8.46 -5.18
N MET A 179 -15.89 9.58 -5.43
CA MET A 179 -16.57 10.34 -4.39
C MET A 179 -17.53 9.44 -3.61
N ALA A 180 -17.44 9.44 -2.28
CA ALA A 180 -18.46 8.79 -1.48
C ALA A 180 -19.81 9.48 -1.68
N SER A 181 -20.87 8.70 -1.75
CA SER A 181 -22.23 9.18 -2.07
C SER A 181 -22.91 9.94 -0.92
N GLN A 182 -22.34 9.95 0.29
CA GLN A 182 -22.84 10.70 1.44
C GLN A 182 -21.67 11.20 2.27
N ARG A 183 -21.77 12.42 2.80
CA ARG A 183 -20.92 12.85 3.92
C ARG A 183 -21.43 12.13 5.16
N ARG A 184 -20.52 11.73 6.06
CA ARG A 184 -20.95 11.37 7.43
C ARG A 184 -21.20 12.70 8.12
N ASP A 185 -22.47 12.98 8.33
CA ASP A 185 -22.96 14.08 9.16
C ASP A 185 -22.59 13.82 10.63
#